data_AF-A0A7S0GEM7-F1
#
_entry.id   AF-A0A7S0GEM7-F1
#
_cell.length_a   1.000
_cell.length_b   1.000
_cell.length_c   1.000
_cell.angle_alpha   90.00
_cell.angle_beta   90.00
_cell.angle_gamma   90.00
#
_symmetry.space_group_name_H-M   'P 1'
#
loop_
_entity.id
_entity.type
_entity.pdbx_description
1 polymer ?
#
loop_
_entity_poly.entity_id
_entity_poly.type
_entity_poly.pdbx_seq_one_letter_code
_entity_poly.pdbx_strand_id
1 'polypeptide(L)'
;MAQALMKRCIADIPLVTHVQKESTGMNKLYSQSMCSVKQWRSYQAAEAMVSGEVDEVRAEADEIEPGWSGVIWRQAMQYHQMLKQRHEMEAKSAAQQKEKEVAEAAKTKAIKDKVDAERRKIALAEKTAQDLIKQEEREAQSKKSFNGAGMKKGFLSNNNKKK
;
A
#
# COMPACT_ATOMS: atom_id res chain seq x y z
N MET A 1 -32.13 -4.70 23.93
CA MET A 1 -31.23 -4.62 25.10
C MET A 1 -30.14 -5.70 25.04
N ALA A 2 -30.51 -7.00 25.02
CA ALA A 2 -29.56 -8.12 24.96
C ALA A 2 -28.46 -8.04 23.87
N GLN A 3 -28.81 -7.71 22.62
CA GLN A 3 -27.82 -7.59 21.55
C GLN A 3 -26.82 -6.44 21.74
N ALA A 4 -27.25 -5.34 22.38
CA ALA A 4 -26.37 -4.20 22.64
C ALA A 4 -25.37 -4.56 23.74
N LEU A 5 -25.84 -5.20 24.82
CA LEU A 5 -24.98 -5.69 25.89
C LEU A 5 -23.94 -6.70 25.36
N MET A 6 -24.36 -7.67 24.55
CA MET A 6 -23.44 -8.64 23.93
C MET A 6 -22.36 -7.96 23.08
N LYS A 7 -22.70 -6.92 22.31
CA LYS A 7 -21.71 -6.15 21.54
C LYS A 7 -20.72 -5.40 22.43
N ARG A 8 -21.19 -4.84 23.55
CA ARG A 8 -20.32 -4.20 24.57
C ARG A 8 -19.34 -5.21 25.15
N CYS A 9 -19.83 -6.35 25.62
CA CYS A 9 -18.97 -7.43 26.12
C CYS A 9 -17.92 -7.86 25.09
N ILE A 10 -18.30 -8.01 23.82
CA ILE A 10 -17.36 -8.38 22.74
C ILE A 10 -16.27 -7.34 22.56
N ALA A 11 -16.61 -6.06 22.67
CA ALA A 11 -15.67 -4.95 22.55
C ALA A 11 -14.71 -4.84 23.75
N ASP A 12 -15.14 -5.24 24.94
CA ASP A 12 -14.34 -5.15 26.18
C ASP A 12 -13.38 -6.33 26.36
N ILE A 13 -13.60 -7.46 25.68
CA ILE A 13 -12.75 -8.66 25.76
C ILE A 13 -11.25 -8.39 25.59
N PRO A 14 -10.79 -7.63 24.58
CA PRO A 14 -9.37 -7.32 24.44
C PRO A 14 -8.80 -6.62 25.67
N LEU A 15 -9.56 -5.70 26.27
CA LEU A 15 -9.16 -4.95 27.45
C LEU A 15 -9.12 -5.86 28.69
N VAL A 16 -10.19 -6.63 28.94
CA VAL A 16 -10.26 -7.59 30.04
C VAL A 16 -9.12 -8.60 29.96
N THR A 17 -8.89 -9.17 28.78
CA THR A 17 -7.83 -10.16 28.54
C THR A 17 -6.45 -9.53 28.75
N HIS A 18 -6.24 -8.29 28.31
CA HIS A 18 -4.97 -7.60 28.49
C HIS A 18 -4.68 -7.35 29.96
N VAL A 19 -5.62 -6.77 30.72
CA VAL A 19 -5.45 -6.49 32.14
C VAL A 19 -5.18 -7.76 32.95
N GLN A 20 -5.92 -8.85 32.69
CA GLN A 20 -5.71 -10.15 33.33
C GLN A 20 -4.31 -10.71 33.04
N LYS A 21 -3.83 -10.60 31.80
CA LYS A 21 -2.50 -11.08 31.41
C LYS A 21 -1.37 -10.26 32.07
N GLU A 22 -1.56 -8.95 32.19
CA GLU A 22 -0.54 -8.04 32.74
C GLU A 22 -0.46 -8.07 34.28
N SER A 23 -1.50 -8.54 34.98
CA SER A 23 -1.59 -8.50 36.45
C SER A 23 -0.40 -9.13 37.16
N THR A 24 -0.01 -10.35 36.79
CA THR A 24 1.15 -11.02 37.41
C THR A 24 2.46 -10.30 37.10
N GLY A 25 2.63 -9.80 35.88
CA GLY A 25 3.84 -9.10 35.46
C GLY A 25 4.02 -7.79 36.20
N MET A 26 2.96 -7.00 36.30
CA MET A 26 2.99 -5.70 36.96
C MET A 26 3.23 -5.82 38.47
N ASN A 27 2.58 -6.78 39.14
CA ASN A 27 2.82 -7.08 40.56
C ASN A 27 4.30 -7.45 40.83
N LYS A 28 4.91 -8.23 39.92
CA LYS A 28 6.32 -8.60 40.02
C LYS A 28 7.24 -7.39 39.81
N LEU A 29 6.97 -6.54 38.83
CA LEU A 29 7.75 -5.32 38.59
C LEU A 29 7.70 -4.37 39.79
N TYR A 30 6.54 -4.24 40.43
CA TYR A 30 6.40 -3.42 41.63
C TYR A 30 7.18 -3.97 42.82
N SER A 31 7.06 -5.28 43.11
CA SER A 31 7.78 -5.91 44.22
C SER A 31 9.30 -5.89 44.04
N GLN A 32 9.79 -5.88 42.80
CA GLN A 32 11.21 -5.76 42.46
C GLN A 32 11.70 -4.32 42.32
N SER A 33 10.85 -3.31 42.60
CA SER A 33 11.16 -1.89 42.41
C SER A 33 11.58 -1.53 40.97
N MET A 34 11.11 -2.30 39.99
CA MET A 34 11.40 -2.11 38.56
C MET A 34 10.38 -1.21 37.84
N CYS A 35 9.30 -0.81 38.53
CA CYS A 35 8.37 0.21 38.06
C CYS A 35 8.10 1.24 39.16
N SER A 36 7.75 2.46 38.76
CA SER A 36 7.38 3.50 39.72
C SER A 36 6.06 3.20 40.42
N VAL A 37 5.90 3.73 41.65
CA VAL A 37 4.63 3.68 42.38
C VAL A 37 3.49 4.29 41.57
N LYS A 38 3.77 5.37 40.81
CA LYS A 38 2.77 6.03 39.96
C LYS A 38 2.26 5.09 38.87
N GLN A 39 3.14 4.35 38.19
CA GLN A 39 2.76 3.36 37.19
C GLN A 39 1.95 2.23 37.81
N TRP A 40 2.38 1.72 38.97
CA TRP A 40 1.65 0.68 39.67
C TRP A 40 0.22 1.11 40.07
N ARG A 41 0.09 2.30 40.65
CA ARG A 41 -1.23 2.87 41.00
C ARG A 41 -2.10 3.10 39.77
N SER A 42 -1.52 3.53 38.66
CA SER A 42 -2.24 3.68 37.40
C SER A 42 -2.77 2.33 36.89
N TYR A 43 -1.98 1.26 37.04
CA TYR A 43 -2.44 -0.10 36.71
C TYR A 43 -3.58 -0.54 37.64
N GLN A 44 -3.45 -0.37 38.95
CA GLN A 44 -4.51 -0.73 39.90
C GLN A 44 -5.82 0.01 39.62
N ALA A 45 -5.74 1.29 39.23
CA ALA A 45 -6.92 2.06 38.84
C ALA A 45 -7.58 1.50 37.57
N ALA A 46 -6.79 1.09 36.57
CA ALA A 46 -7.30 0.45 35.38
C ALA A 46 -7.91 -0.94 35.67
N GLU A 47 -7.28 -1.74 36.54
CA GLU A 47 -7.79 -3.04 36.98
C GLU A 47 -9.13 -2.90 37.72
N ALA A 48 -9.26 -1.90 38.60
CA ALA A 48 -10.51 -1.60 39.29
C ALA A 48 -11.61 -1.16 38.32
N MET A 49 -11.28 -0.31 37.34
CA MET A 49 -12.23 0.13 36.31
C MET A 49 -12.76 -1.04 35.48
N VAL A 50 -11.86 -1.93 35.02
CA VAL A 50 -12.24 -3.10 34.22
C VAL A 50 -13.04 -4.11 35.05
N SER A 51 -12.68 -4.30 36.32
CA SER A 51 -13.43 -5.18 37.22
C SER A 51 -14.84 -4.64 37.48
N GLY A 52 -14.98 -3.32 37.66
CA GLY A 52 -16.28 -2.65 37.78
C GLY A 52 -17.16 -2.88 36.55
N GLU A 53 -16.63 -2.68 35.35
CA GLU A 53 -17.37 -2.93 34.10
C GLU A 53 -17.84 -4.39 34.00
N VAL A 54 -17.00 -5.35 34.40
CA VAL A 54 -17.37 -6.78 34.39
C VAL A 54 -18.56 -7.08 35.30
N ASP A 55 -18.60 -6.46 36.48
CA ASP A 55 -19.68 -6.65 37.43
C ASP A 55 -20.95 -5.90 37.02
N GLU A 56 -20.84 -4.71 36.43
CA GLU A 56 -21.97 -3.97 35.84
C GLU A 56 -22.61 -4.74 34.69
N VAL A 57 -21.81 -5.31 33.78
CA VAL A 57 -22.29 -6.18 32.70
C VAL A 57 -23.04 -7.38 33.25
N ARG A 58 -22.54 -8.00 34.33
CA ARG A 58 -23.19 -9.15 34.95
C ARG A 58 -24.54 -8.76 35.55
N ALA A 59 -24.60 -7.63 36.24
CA ALA A 59 -25.84 -7.11 36.79
C ALA A 59 -26.85 -6.82 35.68
N GLU A 60 -26.46 -6.11 34.63
CA GLU A 60 -27.33 -5.82 33.48
C GLU A 60 -27.79 -7.11 32.76
N ALA A 61 -26.91 -8.12 32.67
CA ALA A 61 -27.26 -9.40 32.07
C ALA A 61 -28.35 -10.13 32.89
N ASP A 62 -28.24 -10.16 34.22
CA ASP A 62 -29.25 -10.79 35.07
C ASP A 62 -30.57 -10.02 35.12
N GLU A 63 -30.54 -8.70 34.96
CA GLU A 63 -31.75 -7.88 34.78
C GLU A 63 -32.48 -8.21 33.47
N ILE A 64 -31.74 -8.53 32.40
CA ILE A 64 -32.32 -8.89 31.11
C ILE A 64 -32.87 -10.32 31.13
N GLU A 65 -32.08 -11.27 31.62
CA GLU A 65 -32.46 -12.68 31.71
C GLU A 65 -31.81 -13.31 32.96
N PRO A 66 -32.60 -13.83 33.92
CA PRO A 66 -32.07 -14.43 35.12
C PRO A 66 -31.08 -15.57 34.84
N GLY A 67 -29.86 -15.45 35.35
CA GLY A 67 -28.79 -16.44 35.18
C GLY A 67 -27.92 -16.20 33.94
N TRP A 68 -28.19 -15.15 33.16
CA TRP A 68 -27.37 -14.83 32.00
C TRP A 68 -25.99 -14.28 32.39
N SER A 69 -25.84 -13.69 33.58
CA SER A 69 -24.55 -13.20 34.10
C SER A 69 -23.46 -14.28 34.15
N GLY A 70 -23.85 -15.53 34.40
CA GLY A 70 -22.93 -16.67 34.47
C GLY A 70 -22.37 -17.11 33.11
N VAL A 71 -23.00 -16.70 32.00
CA VAL A 71 -22.65 -17.20 30.66
C VAL A 71 -22.31 -16.11 29.65
N ILE A 72 -22.72 -14.86 29.88
CA ILE A 72 -22.58 -13.76 28.92
C ILE A 72 -21.13 -13.54 28.47
N TRP A 73 -20.18 -13.53 29.41
CA TRP A 73 -18.75 -13.35 29.09
C TRP A 73 -18.17 -14.54 28.32
N ARG A 74 -18.60 -15.77 28.63
CA ARG A 74 -18.18 -16.97 27.89
C ARG A 74 -18.70 -16.93 26.45
N GLN A 75 -19.96 -16.56 26.27
CA GLN A 75 -20.56 -16.39 24.95
C GLN A 75 -19.83 -15.29 24.17
N ALA A 76 -19.60 -14.13 24.78
CA ALA A 76 -18.87 -13.02 24.17
C ALA A 76 -17.45 -13.46 23.74
N MET A 77 -16.73 -14.23 24.57
CA MET A 77 -15.41 -14.78 24.22
C MET A 77 -15.43 -15.68 23.00
N GLN A 78 -16.44 -16.56 22.89
CA GLN A 78 -16.62 -17.40 21.70
C GLN A 78 -16.89 -16.55 20.44
N TYR A 79 -17.78 -15.56 20.55
CA TYR A 79 -18.06 -14.63 19.45
C TYR A 79 -16.84 -13.80 19.04
N HIS A 80 -16.08 -13.30 20.00
CA HIS A 80 -14.85 -12.55 19.74
C HIS A 80 -13.83 -13.39 18.98
N GLN A 81 -13.63 -14.66 19.37
CA GLN A 81 -12.72 -15.57 18.66
C GLN A 81 -13.18 -15.84 17.23
N MET A 82 -14.48 -16.08 17.02
CA MET A 82 -15.05 -16.28 15.69
C MET A 82 -14.87 -15.04 14.80
N LEU A 83 -15.16 -13.84 15.34
CA LEU A 83 -14.99 -12.58 14.61
C LEU A 83 -13.51 -12.33 14.28
N LYS A 84 -12.61 -12.58 15.24
CA LYS A 84 -11.17 -12.46 15.02
C LYS A 84 -10.69 -13.37 13.88
N GLN A 85 -11.10 -14.64 13.88
CA GLN A 85 -10.75 -15.58 12.80
C GLN A 85 -11.30 -15.11 11.44
N ARG A 86 -12.53 -14.60 11.41
CA ARG A 86 -13.15 -14.06 10.19
C ARG A 86 -12.38 -12.84 9.66
N HIS A 87 -12.05 -11.88 10.51
CA HIS A 87 -11.29 -10.70 10.14
C HIS A 87 -9.87 -11.04 9.67
N GLU A 88 -9.20 -11.99 10.34
CA GLU A 88 -7.88 -12.47 9.90
C GLU A 88 -7.95 -13.18 8.54
N MET A 89 -8.99 -13.97 8.28
CA MET A 89 -9.21 -14.61 6.98
C MET A 89 -9.50 -13.59 5.88
N GLU A 90 -10.37 -12.62 6.15
CA GLU A 90 -10.71 -11.55 5.22
C GLU A 90 -9.48 -10.71 4.89
N ALA A 91 -8.71 -10.29 5.90
CA ALA A 91 -7.47 -9.55 5.73
C ALA A 91 -6.45 -10.33 4.89
N LYS A 92 -6.28 -11.64 5.13
CA LYS A 92 -5.42 -12.50 4.31
C LYS A 92 -5.90 -12.59 2.86
N SER A 93 -7.21 -12.74 2.65
CA SER A 93 -7.79 -12.82 1.31
C SER A 93 -7.65 -11.51 0.53
N ALA A 94 -7.86 -10.36 1.19
CA ALA A 94 -7.71 -9.05 0.60
C ALA A 94 -6.24 -8.74 0.29
N ALA A 95 -5.30 -9.17 1.16
CA ALA A 95 -3.88 -9.05 0.89
C ALA A 95 -3.47 -9.87 -0.35
N GLN A 96 -3.92 -11.11 -0.45
CA GLN A 96 -3.65 -11.96 -1.63
C GLN A 96 -4.26 -11.40 -2.92
N GLN A 97 -5.47 -10.81 -2.86
CA GLN A 97 -6.08 -10.15 -4.01
C GLN A 97 -5.26 -8.93 -4.45
N LYS A 98 -4.88 -8.07 -3.51
CA LYS A 98 -4.04 -6.90 -3.81
C LYS A 98 -2.68 -7.31 -4.41
N GLU A 99 -2.05 -8.35 -3.89
CA GLU A 99 -0.79 -8.87 -4.47
C GLU A 99 -0.98 -9.38 -5.90
N LYS A 100 -2.08 -10.09 -6.18
CA LYS A 100 -2.40 -10.56 -7.54
C LYS A 100 -2.67 -9.40 -8.49
N GLU A 101 -3.43 -8.40 -8.07
CA GLU A 101 -3.72 -7.19 -8.86
C GLU A 101 -2.43 -6.42 -9.19
N VAL A 102 -1.53 -6.23 -8.21
CA VAL A 102 -0.24 -5.57 -8.44
C VAL A 102 0.62 -6.39 -9.41
N ALA A 103 0.66 -7.72 -9.27
CA ALA A 103 1.40 -8.59 -10.17
C ALA A 103 0.84 -8.57 -11.60
N GLU A 104 -0.48 -8.51 -11.76
CA GLU A 104 -1.14 -8.43 -13.06
C GLU A 104 -0.97 -7.06 -13.72
N ALA A 105 -1.07 -5.98 -12.94
CA ALA A 105 -0.76 -4.62 -13.38
C ALA A 105 0.70 -4.48 -13.82
N ALA A 106 1.64 -5.13 -13.11
CA ALA A 106 3.05 -5.15 -13.50
C ALA A 106 3.28 -5.90 -14.83
N LYS A 107 2.62 -7.04 -15.04
CA LYS A 107 2.70 -7.81 -16.29
C LYS A 107 2.13 -7.03 -17.47
N THR A 108 0.95 -6.45 -17.32
CA THR A 108 0.30 -5.66 -18.38
C THR A 108 1.11 -4.41 -18.74
N LYS A 109 1.66 -3.71 -17.74
CA LYS A 109 2.59 -2.59 -17.96
C LYS A 109 3.84 -3.01 -18.72
N ALA A 110 4.48 -4.12 -18.33
CA ALA A 110 5.68 -4.63 -18.99
C ALA A 110 5.43 -5.04 -20.46
N ILE A 111 4.25 -5.60 -20.76
CA ILE A 111 3.86 -5.91 -22.14
C ILE A 111 3.66 -4.63 -22.95
N LYS A 112 2.95 -3.65 -22.38
CA LYS A 112 2.69 -2.37 -23.04
C LYS A 112 3.99 -1.61 -23.36
N ASP A 113 4.93 -1.58 -22.41
CA ASP A 113 6.23 -0.93 -22.60
C ASP A 113 7.04 -1.58 -23.73
N LYS A 114 6.98 -2.92 -23.88
CA LYS A 114 7.63 -3.64 -24.99
C LYS A 114 7.00 -3.30 -26.34
N VAL A 115 5.68 -3.31 -26.43
CA VAL A 115 4.95 -2.99 -27.67
C VAL A 115 5.21 -1.54 -28.10
N ASP A 116 5.21 -0.60 -27.15
CA ASP A 116 5.48 0.80 -27.44
C ASP A 116 6.95 1.02 -27.86
N ALA A 117 7.89 0.29 -27.27
CA ALA A 117 9.30 0.33 -27.69
C ALA A 117 9.52 -0.20 -29.12
N GLU A 118 8.85 -1.30 -29.50
CA GLU A 118 8.92 -1.83 -30.87
C GLU A 118 8.29 -0.87 -31.88
N ARG A 119 7.11 -0.31 -31.57
CA ARG A 119 6.47 0.70 -32.44
C ARG A 119 7.37 1.92 -32.67
N ARG A 120 8.05 2.41 -31.62
CA ARG A 120 8.99 3.53 -31.74
C ARG A 120 10.19 3.19 -32.62
N LYS A 121 10.73 1.97 -32.52
CA LYS A 121 11.83 1.52 -33.39
C LYS A 121 11.42 1.44 -34.85
N ILE A 122 10.24 0.91 -35.14
CA ILE A 122 9.71 0.82 -36.52
C ILE A 122 9.51 2.23 -37.09
N ALA A 123 8.86 3.13 -36.34
CA ALA A 123 8.64 4.51 -36.77
C ALA A 123 9.96 5.28 -36.99
N LEU A 124 10.97 5.03 -36.16
CA LEU A 124 12.30 5.62 -36.36
C LEU A 124 12.96 5.11 -37.63
N ALA A 125 12.92 3.79 -37.87
CA ALA A 125 13.47 3.16 -39.07
C ALA A 125 12.81 3.67 -40.36
N GLU A 126 11.48 3.79 -40.39
CA GLU A 126 10.74 4.35 -41.51
C GLU A 126 11.13 5.82 -41.78
N LYS A 127 11.25 6.63 -40.73
CA LYS A 127 11.66 8.02 -40.87
C LYS A 127 13.07 8.14 -41.45
N THR A 128 14.02 7.33 -40.94
CA THR A 128 15.38 7.29 -41.48
C THR A 128 15.44 6.80 -42.92
N ALA A 129 14.62 5.82 -43.30
CA ALA A 129 14.54 5.33 -44.68
C ALA A 129 13.99 6.41 -45.62
N GLN A 130 12.95 7.14 -45.22
CA GLN A 130 12.40 8.26 -45.99
C GLN A 130 13.42 9.39 -46.17
N ASP A 131 14.21 9.70 -45.14
CA ASP A 131 15.23 10.75 -45.23
C ASP A 131 16.39 10.35 -46.14
N LEU A 132 16.81 9.07 -46.13
CA LEU A 132 17.81 8.54 -47.06
C LEU A 132 17.32 8.59 -48.52
N ILE A 133 16.08 8.18 -48.79
CA ILE A 133 15.51 8.26 -50.15
C ILE A 133 15.47 9.71 -50.64
N LYS A 134 15.06 10.66 -49.79
CA LYS A 134 15.07 12.09 -50.14
C LYS A 134 16.47 12.63 -50.39
N GLN A 135 17.48 12.14 -49.67
CA GLN A 135 18.88 12.51 -49.91
C GLN A 135 19.39 11.94 -51.23
N GLU A 136 19.09 10.68 -51.54
CA GLU A 136 19.43 10.06 -52.83
C GLU A 136 18.75 10.77 -54.01
N GLU A 137 17.48 11.17 -53.89
CA GLU A 137 16.79 11.94 -54.92
C GLU A 137 17.40 13.34 -55.12
N ARG A 138 17.77 14.02 -54.03
CA ARG A 138 18.45 15.33 -54.09
C ARG A 138 19.85 15.21 -54.70
N GLU A 139 20.59 14.15 -54.40
CA GLU A 139 21.90 13.88 -54.98
C GLU A 139 21.83 13.47 -56.46
N ALA A 140 20.80 12.71 -56.86
CA ALA A 140 20.54 12.40 -58.25
C ALA A 140 20.15 13.66 -59.06
N GLN A 141 19.36 14.56 -58.46
CA GLN A 141 19.04 15.86 -59.05
C GLN A 141 20.24 16.80 -59.10
N SER A 142 21.08 16.85 -58.06
CA SER A 142 22.28 17.70 -58.04
C SER A 142 23.35 17.19 -59.00
N LYS A 143 23.53 15.88 -59.18
CA LYS A 143 24.39 15.28 -60.22
C LYS A 143 23.87 15.56 -61.64
N LYS A 144 22.55 15.54 -61.87
CA LYS A 144 21.95 16.00 -63.14
C LYS A 144 22.15 17.50 -63.37
N SER A 145 22.07 18.32 -62.33
CA SER A 145 22.32 19.76 -62.41
C SER A 145 23.80 20.11 -62.58
N PHE A 146 24.72 19.29 -62.05
CA PHE A 146 26.17 19.48 -62.19
C PHE A 146 26.69 19.06 -63.57
N ASN A 147 26.09 18.04 -64.20
CA ASN A 147 26.40 17.69 -65.59
C ASN A 147 25.74 18.62 -66.63
N GLY A 148 24.81 19.50 -66.22
CA GLY A 148 24.09 20.43 -67.10
C GLY A 148 24.60 21.88 -67.10
N ALA A 149 25.46 22.26 -66.15
CA ALA A 149 25.95 23.63 -66.01
C ALA A 149 27.46 23.69 -66.21
N GLY A 150 27.87 24.07 -67.41
CA GLY A 150 29.27 24.32 -67.74
C GLY A 150 29.93 25.27 -66.72
N MET A 151 31.07 24.83 -66.18
CA MET A 151 31.97 25.65 -65.38
C MET A 151 32.38 26.88 -66.20
N LYS A 152 31.71 28.01 -65.95
CA LYS A 152 32.14 29.33 -66.42
C LYS A 152 33.32 29.77 -65.55
N LYS A 153 34.52 29.71 -66.13
CA LYS A 153 35.72 30.41 -65.67
C LYS A 153 35.36 31.86 -65.32
N GLY A 154 35.80 32.29 -64.13
CA GLY A 154 36.12 33.68 -63.87
C GLY A 154 35.14 34.40 -62.95
N PHE A 155 35.49 34.50 -61.67
CA PHE A 155 35.53 35.78 -60.97
C PHE A 155 36.23 35.60 -59.62
N LEU A 156 37.54 35.88 -59.57
CA LEU A 156 38.27 36.34 -58.38
C LEU A 156 39.68 36.75 -58.86
N SER A 157 39.72 37.85 -59.61
CA SER A 157 40.96 38.57 -59.90
C SER A 157 41.38 39.31 -58.65
N ASN A 158 42.56 38.90 -58.17
CA ASN A 158 43.44 39.59 -57.26
C ASN A 158 43.76 41.00 -57.78
N ASN A 159 43.44 42.05 -57.03
CA ASN A 159 43.98 43.40 -57.28
C ASN A 159 43.98 44.21 -55.98
N ASN A 160 45.05 44.16 -55.17
CA ASN A 160 45.98 45.30 -55.12
C ASN A 160 47.23 45.02 -54.28
N LYS A 161 48.34 45.55 -54.81
CA LYS A 161 49.72 45.52 -54.32
C LYS A 161 49.92 46.34 -53.04
N LYS A 162 50.96 45.93 -52.29
CA LYS A 162 51.73 46.70 -51.31
C LYS A 162 52.01 48.15 -51.75
N LYS A 163 51.91 49.09 -50.80
CA LYS A 163 53.04 49.91 -50.34
C LYS A 163 52.80 50.32 -48.90
#